data_AF-A0A535RN89-F1
#
_entry.id   AF-A0A535RN89-F1
#
_cell.length_a   1.000
_cell.length_b   1.000
_cell.length_c   1.000
_cell.angle_alpha   90.00
_cell.angle_beta   90.00
_cell.angle_gamma   90.00
#
_symmetry.space_group_name_H-M   'P 1'
#
loop_
_entity.id
_entity.type
_entity.pdbx_description
1 polymer ?
#
loop_
_entity_poly.entity_id
_entity_poly.type
_entity_poly.pdbx_seq_one_letter_code
_entity_poly.pdbx_strand_id
1 'polypeptide(L)'
;MGWRRLEIVAHRSVLVVALVIVFTSACGSALGPGQRPGDPITVAAERAGVRLTLLIPQQTYAPGEVVWVDAKVENTNAMPISWVGGGCNFPAHISAKPPTAPAGKSWGGRIDDWKKRWLDGDLAEFVFIPESAWQNYAGGGGGPICTMDVRINQLAAHDTLMLRAGWDGVGNVQAGRGRAPDGESEITAIFPMGTLAAVDLITVKATIRLTGGFITPGQALDAALADDGFRRWLEQRLGEESATAPMQGGLGTVGAAWWVTVLQKVSGPGDSFKAYGVTVKIDALTGKTLSFEYVP
;
A
#
# COMPACT_ATOMS: atom_id res chain seq x y z
N MET A 1 43.94 -12.88 21.98
CA MET A 1 44.49 -12.27 20.75
C MET A 1 43.42 -12.37 19.67
N GLY A 2 42.98 -11.33 18.96
CA GLY A 2 43.23 -9.91 19.19
C GLY A 2 43.73 -9.09 17.99
N TRP A 3 42.96 -9.04 16.88
CA TRP A 3 42.91 -8.02 15.80
C TRP A 3 41.49 -8.10 15.19
N ARG A 4 40.69 -7.05 14.87
CA ARG A 4 40.74 -5.57 14.99
C ARG A 4 41.32 -4.77 13.79
N ARG A 5 40.41 -4.17 13.00
CA ARG A 5 40.57 -3.30 11.79
C ARG A 5 41.07 -4.05 10.54
N LEU A 6 40.79 -3.64 9.29
CA LEU A 6 40.10 -2.45 8.75
C LEU A 6 38.92 -2.89 7.84
N GLU A 7 37.87 -2.11 7.59
CA GLU A 7 37.22 -1.11 8.48
C GLU A 7 35.69 -1.10 8.21
N ILE A 8 34.92 -0.16 7.65
CA ILE A 8 35.06 1.22 7.15
C ILE A 8 33.84 2.03 7.67
N VAL A 9 33.99 3.34 7.85
CA VAL A 9 32.98 4.23 8.47
C VAL A 9 32.11 4.94 7.43
N ALA A 10 30.79 4.79 7.54
CA ALA A 10 29.81 5.61 6.85
C ALA A 10 28.94 6.37 7.87
N HIS A 11 29.47 7.45 8.44
CA HIS A 11 28.66 8.42 9.17
C HIS A 11 27.65 9.08 8.20
N ARG A 12 26.39 8.68 8.29
CA ARG A 12 25.25 9.57 8.01
C ARG A 12 24.27 9.50 9.15
N SER A 13 24.33 10.53 10.00
CA SER A 13 23.29 10.85 10.96
C SER A 13 22.01 11.16 10.18
N VAL A 14 21.19 10.14 9.92
CA VAL A 14 19.84 10.35 9.41
C VAL A 14 19.07 10.97 10.56
N LEU A 15 18.92 12.29 10.50
CA LEU A 15 18.07 13.04 11.40
C LEU A 15 16.63 12.73 10.99
N VAL A 16 16.15 11.56 11.44
CA VAL A 16 14.76 11.14 11.29
C VAL A 16 13.94 12.14 12.09
N VAL A 17 13.40 13.13 11.39
CA VAL A 17 12.30 13.95 11.89
C VAL A 17 11.12 12.99 12.00
N ALA A 18 10.99 12.36 13.17
CA ALA A 18 9.86 11.52 13.50
C ALA A 18 8.62 12.42 13.53
N LEU A 19 7.92 12.48 12.40
CA LEU A 19 6.66 13.20 12.27
C LEU A 19 5.65 12.49 13.17
N VAL A 20 5.49 12.97 14.40
CA VAL A 20 4.53 12.40 15.35
C VAL A 20 3.13 12.78 14.88
N ILE A 21 2.53 11.93 14.05
CA ILE A 21 1.16 12.09 13.55
C ILE A 21 0.20 11.86 14.71
N VAL A 22 -0.10 12.94 15.44
CA VAL A 22 -1.17 12.95 16.45
C VAL A 22 -2.51 12.94 15.72
N PHE A 23 -3.05 11.74 15.50
CA PHE A 23 -4.42 11.56 14.98
C PHE A 23 -5.45 12.10 15.99
N THR A 24 -5.77 13.39 15.90
CA THR A 24 -6.93 13.95 16.58
C THR A 24 -8.20 13.45 15.87
N SER A 25 -8.89 12.52 16.53
CA SER A 25 -10.09 11.86 16.00
C SER A 25 -11.29 12.81 15.93
N ALA A 26 -11.41 13.56 14.83
CA ALA A 26 -12.70 14.09 14.41
C ALA A 26 -13.61 12.90 14.05
N CYS A 27 -14.83 12.86 14.61
CA CYS A 27 -15.77 11.76 14.36
C CYS A 27 -16.09 11.66 12.87
N GLY A 28 -16.06 10.44 12.33
CA GLY A 28 -16.43 10.18 10.95
C GLY A 28 -17.92 10.38 10.70
N SER A 29 -18.24 10.88 9.50
CA SER A 29 -19.60 10.91 8.97
C SER A 29 -19.65 10.02 7.72
N ALA A 30 -20.20 8.83 7.86
CA ALA A 30 -20.59 8.04 6.70
C ALA A 30 -21.68 8.78 5.92
N LEU A 31 -21.50 8.92 4.60
CA LEU A 31 -22.45 9.48 3.61
C LEU A 31 -23.20 10.75 4.06
N GLY A 32 -22.73 11.92 3.61
CA GLY A 32 -23.40 13.19 3.87
C GLY A 32 -24.87 13.17 3.39
N PRO A 33 -25.81 13.77 4.15
CA PRO A 33 -27.24 13.65 3.88
C PRO A 33 -27.61 14.26 2.53
N GLY A 34 -27.81 13.39 1.53
CA GLY A 34 -28.17 13.77 0.17
C GLY A 34 -27.54 12.90 -0.93
N GLN A 35 -26.39 12.26 -0.68
CA GLN A 35 -25.74 11.40 -1.68
C GLN A 35 -26.58 10.16 -1.99
N ARG A 36 -26.88 9.94 -3.27
CA ARG A 36 -27.49 8.71 -3.81
C ARG A 36 -26.39 7.74 -4.25
N PRO A 37 -26.65 6.43 -4.27
CA PRO A 37 -25.71 5.46 -4.86
C PRO A 37 -25.37 5.82 -6.30
N GLY A 38 -24.09 6.08 -6.57
CA GLY A 38 -23.59 6.46 -7.90
C GLY A 38 -23.39 7.98 -8.12
N ASP A 39 -23.85 8.85 -7.22
CA ASP A 39 -23.48 10.27 -7.27
C ASP A 39 -21.96 10.45 -7.04
N PRO A 40 -21.29 11.45 -7.65
CA PRO A 40 -19.92 11.78 -7.32
C PRO A 40 -19.73 12.10 -5.83
N ILE A 41 -18.57 11.76 -5.28
CA ILE A 41 -18.17 12.19 -3.93
C ILE A 41 -17.41 13.50 -4.07
N THR A 42 -17.88 14.55 -3.39
CA THR A 42 -17.14 15.81 -3.21
C THR A 42 -17.06 16.10 -1.73
N VAL A 43 -15.86 16.00 -1.16
CA VAL A 43 -15.57 16.29 0.25
C VAL A 43 -14.51 17.38 0.32
N ALA A 44 -14.58 18.23 1.35
CA ALA A 44 -13.61 19.31 1.54
C ALA A 44 -13.25 19.51 3.01
N ALA A 45 -12.02 19.91 3.26
CA ALA A 45 -11.52 20.40 4.54
C ALA A 45 -10.90 21.78 4.34
N GLU A 46 -11.09 22.69 5.29
CA GLU A 46 -10.54 24.05 5.24
C GLU A 46 -9.83 24.41 6.55
N ARG A 47 -8.65 25.04 6.46
CA ARG A 47 -7.86 25.50 7.60
C ARG A 47 -7.03 26.72 7.19
N ALA A 48 -6.98 27.74 8.05
CA ALA A 48 -6.19 28.97 7.85
C ALA A 48 -6.37 29.64 6.46
N GLY A 49 -7.59 29.65 5.93
CA GLY A 49 -7.89 30.21 4.60
C GLY A 49 -7.33 29.38 3.44
N VAL A 50 -7.18 28.08 3.64
CA VAL A 50 -6.76 27.13 2.60
C VAL A 50 -7.69 25.94 2.61
N ARG A 51 -8.27 25.63 1.44
CA ARG A 51 -9.27 24.58 1.27
C ARG A 51 -8.72 23.47 0.40
N LEU A 52 -8.73 22.24 0.92
CA LEU A 52 -8.49 21.01 0.15
C LEU A 52 -9.84 20.36 -0.15
N THR A 53 -10.20 20.27 -1.43
CA THR A 53 -11.37 19.56 -1.92
C THR A 53 -10.92 18.31 -2.67
N LEU A 54 -11.46 17.13 -2.32
CA LEU A 54 -11.26 15.87 -3.04
C LEU A 54 -12.56 15.50 -3.77
N LEU A 55 -12.44 15.27 -5.08
CA LEU A 55 -13.54 14.84 -5.95
C LEU A 55 -13.26 13.40 -6.45
N ILE A 56 -14.28 12.55 -6.36
CA ILE A 56 -14.26 11.17 -6.85
C ILE A 56 -15.49 10.99 -7.75
N PRO A 57 -15.34 10.63 -9.04
CA PRO A 57 -16.47 10.61 -9.99
C PRO A 57 -17.62 9.67 -9.64
N GLN A 58 -17.37 8.59 -8.89
CA GLN A 58 -18.36 7.59 -8.50
C GLN A 58 -18.01 6.95 -7.14
N GLN A 59 -19.00 6.35 -6.49
CA GLN A 59 -18.85 5.72 -5.16
C GLN A 59 -18.37 4.27 -5.21
N THR A 60 -18.59 3.57 -6.32
CA THR A 60 -18.37 2.12 -6.45
C THR A 60 -17.47 1.84 -7.64
N TYR A 61 -16.53 0.92 -7.50
CA TYR A 61 -15.57 0.54 -8.55
C TYR A 61 -15.47 -0.98 -8.73
N ALA A 62 -15.25 -1.41 -9.97
CA ALA A 62 -15.19 -2.80 -10.41
C ALA A 62 -13.73 -3.34 -10.48
N PRO A 63 -13.52 -4.65 -10.73
CA PRO A 63 -12.20 -5.28 -10.80
C PRO A 63 -11.20 -4.62 -11.78
N GLY A 64 -10.18 -3.94 -11.25
CA GLY A 64 -9.15 -3.29 -12.07
C GLY A 64 -9.66 -2.07 -12.84
N GLU A 65 -10.85 -1.57 -12.51
CA GLU A 65 -11.26 -0.22 -12.89
C GLU A 65 -10.37 0.79 -12.18
N VAL A 66 -9.99 1.87 -12.89
CA VAL A 66 -9.11 2.89 -12.30
C VAL A 66 -9.92 3.87 -11.48
N VAL A 67 -9.69 3.88 -10.17
CA VAL A 67 -10.16 4.90 -9.26
C VAL A 67 -9.43 6.21 -9.60
N TRP A 68 -10.05 7.03 -10.44
CA TRP A 68 -9.60 8.39 -10.70
C TRP A 68 -10.14 9.36 -9.65
N VAL A 69 -9.28 10.25 -9.17
CA VAL A 69 -9.65 11.33 -8.24
C VAL A 69 -8.98 12.64 -8.65
N ASP A 70 -9.66 13.75 -8.34
CA ASP A 70 -9.15 15.10 -8.51
C ASP A 70 -9.04 15.78 -7.13
N ALA A 71 -7.83 16.15 -6.73
CA ALA A 71 -7.59 16.98 -5.54
C ALA A 71 -7.36 18.44 -5.97
N LYS A 72 -8.20 19.33 -5.46
CA LYS A 72 -8.12 20.78 -5.64
C LYS A 72 -7.66 21.43 -4.33
N VAL A 73 -6.63 22.26 -4.38
CA VAL A 73 -6.18 23.10 -3.26
C VAL A 73 -6.41 24.56 -3.62
N GLU A 74 -7.12 25.29 -2.78
CA GLU A 74 -7.53 26.68 -3.02
C GLU A 74 -7.02 27.55 -1.87
N ASN A 75 -6.25 28.60 -2.17
CA ASN A 75 -5.88 29.59 -1.16
C ASN A 75 -6.96 30.69 -1.10
N THR A 76 -7.87 30.61 -0.13
CA THR A 76 -8.94 31.60 0.05
C THR A 76 -8.44 32.91 0.68
N ASN A 77 -7.20 32.97 1.18
CA ASN A 77 -6.58 34.18 1.71
C ASN A 77 -6.26 35.23 0.63
N ALA A 78 -6.26 36.51 1.05
CA ALA A 78 -5.74 37.64 0.28
C ALA A 78 -4.20 37.77 0.28
N MET A 79 -3.48 36.76 0.77
CA MET A 79 -2.01 36.70 0.83
C MET A 79 -1.52 35.34 0.33
N PRO A 80 -0.30 35.25 -0.26
CA PRO A 80 0.28 33.97 -0.65
C PRO A 80 0.56 33.09 0.58
N ILE A 81 0.29 31.80 0.46
CA ILE A 81 0.68 30.77 1.45
C ILE A 81 1.96 30.08 1.00
N SER A 82 2.71 29.51 1.95
CA SER A 82 3.77 28.55 1.66
C SER A 82 3.27 27.11 1.82
N TRP A 83 3.84 26.16 1.08
CA TRP A 83 3.55 24.72 1.21
C TRP A 83 4.76 23.86 0.83
N VAL A 84 4.80 22.62 1.32
CA VAL A 84 5.99 21.76 1.28
C VAL A 84 5.80 20.58 0.32
N GLY A 85 6.48 20.61 -0.83
CA GLY A 85 6.48 19.51 -1.82
C GLY A 85 7.69 18.58 -1.67
N GLY A 86 7.55 17.32 -2.08
CA GLY A 86 8.70 16.44 -2.37
C GLY A 86 9.31 16.73 -3.75
N GLY A 87 10.30 15.96 -4.20
CA GLY A 87 11.01 16.23 -5.46
C GLY A 87 10.16 16.15 -6.75
N CYS A 88 9.05 15.40 -6.74
CA CYS A 88 8.05 15.46 -7.82
C CYS A 88 7.12 16.68 -7.76
N ASN A 89 7.09 17.38 -6.63
CA ASN A 89 6.33 18.60 -6.37
C ASN A 89 4.82 18.52 -6.61
N PHE A 90 4.20 17.36 -6.39
CA PHE A 90 2.75 17.23 -6.40
C PHE A 90 2.14 17.99 -5.19
N PRO A 91 1.01 18.70 -5.36
CA PRO A 91 0.46 19.56 -4.31
C PRO A 91 -0.14 18.76 -3.15
N ALA A 92 -0.79 17.64 -3.43
CA ALA A 92 -1.38 16.76 -2.42
C ALA A 92 -0.73 15.37 -2.46
N HIS A 93 -0.61 14.73 -1.30
CA HIS A 93 -0.47 13.28 -1.22
C HIS A 93 -1.87 12.66 -1.21
N ILE A 94 -2.07 11.55 -1.92
CA ILE A 94 -3.34 10.81 -1.93
C ILE A 94 -3.05 9.31 -1.81
N SER A 95 -3.71 8.65 -0.86
CA SER A 95 -3.61 7.22 -0.61
C SER A 95 -4.99 6.59 -0.39
N ALA A 96 -5.12 5.30 -0.71
CA ALA A 96 -6.22 4.47 -0.25
C ALA A 96 -5.78 3.57 0.91
N LYS A 97 -6.61 3.50 1.94
CA LYS A 97 -6.60 2.45 2.96
C LYS A 97 -7.76 1.50 2.70
N PRO A 98 -7.52 0.33 2.07
CA PRO A 98 -8.58 -0.66 1.84
C PRO A 98 -9.02 -1.34 3.16
N PRO A 99 -10.14 -2.07 3.17
CA PRO A 99 -10.62 -2.71 4.38
C PRO A 99 -9.67 -3.83 4.82
N THR A 100 -9.55 -4.04 6.13
CA THR A 100 -8.72 -5.13 6.69
C THR A 100 -9.22 -6.48 6.16
N ALA A 101 -8.38 -7.15 5.38
CA ALA A 101 -8.70 -8.45 4.79
C ALA A 101 -9.00 -9.50 5.87
N PRO A 102 -10.16 -10.20 5.81
CA PRO A 102 -10.40 -11.39 6.61
C PRO A 102 -9.26 -12.42 6.46
N ALA A 103 -8.70 -12.85 7.59
CA ALA A 103 -7.55 -13.75 7.67
C ALA A 103 -7.83 -15.20 7.18
N GLY A 104 -9.08 -15.50 6.81
CA GLY A 104 -9.52 -16.85 6.45
C GLY A 104 -9.75 -17.74 7.68
N LYS A 105 -9.72 -19.05 7.51
CA LYS A 105 -9.88 -20.04 8.59
C LYS A 105 -8.57 -20.25 9.37
N SER A 106 -8.71 -20.76 10.59
CA SER A 106 -7.59 -21.33 11.35
C SER A 106 -7.24 -22.72 10.81
N TRP A 107 -5.93 -22.99 10.74
CA TRP A 107 -5.33 -24.30 10.47
C TRP A 107 -4.65 -24.90 11.70
N GLY A 108 -4.47 -24.09 12.75
CA GLY A 108 -3.87 -24.49 14.01
C GLY A 108 -2.33 -24.42 14.04
N GLY A 109 -1.80 -24.28 15.26
CA GLY A 109 -0.38 -24.33 15.55
C GLY A 109 0.48 -23.43 14.66
N ARG A 110 1.61 -23.98 14.19
CA ARG A 110 2.63 -23.23 13.46
C ARG A 110 2.17 -22.71 12.09
N ILE A 111 1.10 -23.28 11.51
CA ILE A 111 0.52 -22.79 10.25
C ILE A 111 -0.21 -21.47 10.47
N ASP A 112 -0.94 -21.32 11.59
CA ASP A 112 -1.59 -20.04 11.92
C ASP A 112 -0.56 -18.94 12.23
N ASP A 113 0.52 -19.27 12.94
CA ASP A 113 1.60 -18.31 13.22
C ASP A 113 2.43 -17.98 11.96
N TRP A 114 2.49 -18.89 10.99
CA TRP A 114 2.98 -18.59 9.65
C TRP A 114 2.01 -17.67 8.89
N LYS A 115 0.70 -17.98 8.82
CA LYS A 115 -0.32 -17.15 8.17
C LYS A 115 -0.32 -15.71 8.70
N LYS A 116 -0.28 -15.53 10.03
CA LYS A 116 -0.16 -14.23 10.70
C LYS A 116 1.00 -13.40 10.14
N ARG A 117 2.20 -13.97 10.03
CA ARG A 117 3.37 -13.27 9.46
C ARG A 117 3.20 -12.79 8.01
N TRP A 118 2.22 -13.30 7.25
CA TRP A 118 1.89 -12.82 5.90
C TRP A 118 0.69 -11.86 5.83
N LEU A 119 -0.03 -11.68 6.94
CA LEU A 119 -1.27 -10.90 7.04
C LEU A 119 -1.15 -9.71 8.01
N ASP A 120 -0.27 -9.80 9.00
CA ASP A 120 0.03 -8.78 10.00
C ASP A 120 0.98 -7.67 9.46
N GLY A 121 1.41 -7.80 8.20
CA GLY A 121 2.01 -6.69 7.48
C GLY A 121 0.93 -5.69 7.10
N ASP A 122 1.01 -4.46 7.64
CA ASP A 122 0.19 -3.34 7.19
C ASP A 122 0.16 -3.33 5.65
N LEU A 123 -1.05 -3.38 5.07
CA LEU A 123 -1.24 -3.22 3.64
C LEU A 123 -0.84 -1.77 3.33
N ALA A 124 0.39 -1.58 2.85
CA ALA A 124 1.02 -0.27 2.80
C ALA A 124 0.16 0.69 1.96
N GLU A 125 -0.07 1.89 2.51
CA GLU A 125 -1.01 2.87 1.96
C GLU A 125 -0.92 2.97 0.44
N PHE A 126 -2.04 2.72 -0.24
CA PHE A 126 -2.07 2.48 -1.67
C PHE A 126 -2.00 3.84 -2.37
N VAL A 127 -0.78 4.29 -2.63
CA VAL A 127 -0.50 5.61 -3.19
C VAL A 127 -1.09 5.74 -4.59
N PHE A 128 -1.89 6.78 -4.81
CA PHE A 128 -2.40 7.11 -6.13
C PHE A 128 -1.28 7.64 -7.02
N ILE A 129 -1.28 7.22 -8.28
CA ILE A 129 -0.29 7.62 -9.28
C ILE A 129 -0.84 8.79 -10.09
N PRO A 130 -0.17 9.96 -10.10
CA PRO A 130 -0.59 11.12 -10.89
C PRO A 130 -0.74 10.79 -12.38
N GLU A 131 -1.73 11.40 -13.03
CA GLU A 131 -2.12 11.10 -14.42
C GLU A 131 -0.95 11.16 -15.41
N SER A 132 -0.03 12.12 -15.22
CA SER A 132 1.20 12.30 -16.02
C SER A 132 2.20 11.14 -15.93
N ALA A 133 2.11 10.29 -14.90
CA ALA A 133 2.92 9.08 -14.72
C ALA A 133 2.12 7.78 -14.95
N TRP A 134 0.78 7.88 -15.13
CA TRP A 134 -0.12 6.73 -15.15
C TRP A 134 0.23 5.70 -16.23
N GLN A 135 0.50 6.15 -17.46
CA GLN A 135 0.78 5.25 -18.58
C GLN A 135 2.03 4.39 -18.35
N ASN A 136 3.07 4.95 -17.73
CA ASN A 136 4.29 4.22 -17.41
C ASN A 136 4.04 3.16 -16.33
N TYR A 137 3.32 3.53 -15.27
CA TYR A 137 2.95 2.63 -14.18
C TYR A 137 2.03 1.48 -14.63
N ALA A 138 0.99 1.80 -15.41
CA ALA A 138 0.06 0.82 -15.97
C ALA A 138 0.72 -0.12 -16.99
N GLY A 139 1.77 0.34 -17.69
CA GLY A 139 2.62 -0.47 -18.55
C GLY A 139 3.59 -1.41 -17.81
N GLY A 140 3.52 -1.49 -16.47
CA GLY A 140 4.44 -2.29 -15.65
C GLY A 140 5.77 -1.59 -15.32
N GLY A 141 5.93 -0.33 -15.70
CA GLY A 141 7.04 0.52 -15.27
C GLY A 141 6.87 1.03 -13.84
N GLY A 142 7.83 1.83 -13.38
CA GLY A 142 7.74 2.51 -12.09
C GLY A 142 6.65 3.60 -12.04
N GLY A 143 6.32 4.03 -10.83
CA GLY A 143 5.66 5.33 -10.62
C GLY A 143 6.57 6.51 -11.00
N PRO A 144 6.16 7.76 -10.73
CA PRO A 144 6.99 8.92 -11.03
C PRO A 144 8.32 8.87 -10.28
N ILE A 145 9.44 9.06 -11.00
CA ILE A 145 10.79 9.04 -10.40
C ILE A 145 11.04 10.36 -9.69
N CYS A 146 10.63 10.43 -8.43
CA CYS A 146 10.86 11.60 -7.58
C CYS A 146 12.30 11.66 -7.09
N THR A 147 12.90 12.84 -7.17
CA THR A 147 14.12 13.17 -6.46
C THR A 147 13.84 13.31 -4.95
N MET A 148 14.89 13.16 -4.13
CA MET A 148 14.80 13.18 -2.65
C MET A 148 14.90 14.59 -2.05
N ASP A 149 14.78 15.64 -2.85
CA ASP A 149 14.71 17.02 -2.40
C ASP A 149 13.33 17.35 -1.81
N VAL A 150 13.31 18.32 -0.89
CA VAL A 150 12.09 18.92 -0.34
C VAL A 150 12.04 20.37 -0.79
N ARG A 151 10.89 20.79 -1.30
CA ARG A 151 10.66 22.10 -1.92
C ARG A 151 9.73 22.91 -1.05
N ILE A 152 10.10 24.16 -0.80
CA ILE A 152 9.17 25.16 -0.25
C ILE A 152 8.64 25.94 -1.44
N ASN A 153 7.34 25.78 -1.68
CA ASN A 153 6.61 26.44 -2.74
C ASN A 153 5.76 27.57 -2.16
N GLN A 154 5.25 28.45 -3.02
CA GLN A 154 4.12 29.32 -2.68
C GLN A 154 2.91 29.02 -3.55
N LEU A 155 1.73 29.29 -3.01
CA LEU A 155 0.48 29.39 -3.76
C LEU A 155 -0.03 30.82 -3.57
N ALA A 156 -0.34 31.51 -4.68
CA ALA A 156 -0.70 32.93 -4.63
C ALA A 156 -2.07 33.16 -3.95
N ALA A 157 -2.37 34.41 -3.63
CA ALA A 157 -3.68 34.80 -3.08
C ALA A 157 -4.79 34.45 -4.09
N HIS A 158 -5.87 33.81 -3.63
CA HIS A 158 -7.01 33.37 -4.45
C HIS A 158 -6.68 32.37 -5.58
N ASP A 159 -5.49 31.77 -5.55
CA ASP A 159 -4.99 30.86 -6.57
C ASP A 159 -5.26 29.37 -6.23
N THR A 160 -5.15 28.49 -7.22
CA THR A 160 -5.54 27.08 -7.15
C THR A 160 -4.47 26.12 -7.67
N LEU A 161 -4.22 25.03 -6.94
CA LEU A 161 -3.47 23.87 -7.43
C LEU A 161 -4.43 22.70 -7.70
N MET A 162 -4.18 21.96 -8.79
CA MET A 162 -4.92 20.76 -9.16
C MET A 162 -3.97 19.56 -9.22
N LEU A 163 -4.44 18.41 -8.76
CA LEU A 163 -3.79 17.11 -8.97
C LEU A 163 -4.84 16.08 -9.36
N ARG A 164 -4.68 15.49 -10.54
CA ARG A 164 -5.43 14.33 -10.99
C ARG A 164 -4.58 13.07 -10.85
N ALA A 165 -5.11 12.04 -10.19
CA ALA A 165 -4.38 10.81 -9.92
C ALA A 165 -5.29 9.58 -9.99
N GLY A 166 -4.71 8.44 -10.35
CA GLY A 166 -5.39 7.16 -10.54
C GLY A 166 -4.88 6.06 -9.63
N TRP A 167 -5.71 5.04 -9.37
CA TRP A 167 -5.35 3.82 -8.66
C TRP A 167 -6.06 2.61 -9.28
N ASP A 168 -5.34 1.52 -9.57
CA ASP A 168 -5.85 0.31 -10.27
C ASP A 168 -6.46 -0.74 -9.31
N GLY A 169 -6.69 -0.38 -8.04
CA GLY A 169 -7.06 -1.30 -6.99
C GLY A 169 -5.91 -2.23 -6.55
N VAL A 170 -4.66 -1.94 -6.94
CA VAL A 170 -3.46 -2.73 -6.59
C VAL A 170 -2.45 -1.87 -5.85
N GLY A 171 -1.65 -2.46 -4.97
CA GLY A 171 -0.61 -1.75 -4.22
C GLY A 171 0.43 -2.69 -3.63
N ASN A 172 1.32 -2.17 -2.81
CA ASN A 172 2.39 -2.94 -2.20
C ASN A 172 1.91 -3.56 -0.89
N VAL A 173 1.95 -4.89 -0.81
CA VAL A 173 1.88 -5.63 0.45
C VAL A 173 3.30 -6.04 0.83
N GLN A 174 3.54 -6.39 2.10
CA GLN A 174 4.87 -6.80 2.60
C GLN A 174 5.51 -7.94 1.77
N ALA A 175 4.69 -8.67 1.02
CA ALA A 175 4.99 -9.89 0.30
C ALA A 175 4.87 -9.77 -1.25
N GLY A 176 4.62 -8.58 -1.81
CA GLY A 176 4.50 -8.37 -3.27
C GLY A 176 3.58 -7.21 -3.68
N ARG A 177 3.11 -7.22 -4.94
CA ARG A 177 1.97 -6.38 -5.39
C ARG A 177 0.68 -7.15 -5.10
N GLY A 178 -0.29 -6.57 -4.42
CA GLY A 178 -1.58 -7.22 -4.09
C GLY A 178 -2.79 -6.37 -4.45
N ARG A 179 -3.89 -7.01 -4.85
CA ARG A 179 -5.19 -6.33 -5.00
C ARG A 179 -5.78 -5.98 -3.63
N ALA A 180 -6.40 -4.82 -3.53
CA ALA A 180 -7.25 -4.47 -2.40
C ALA A 180 -8.47 -5.41 -2.37
N PRO A 181 -8.90 -5.89 -1.17
CA PRO A 181 -10.11 -6.69 -1.03
C PRO A 181 -11.38 -5.87 -1.31
N ASP A 182 -12.44 -6.57 -1.72
CA ASP A 182 -13.82 -6.07 -1.76
C ASP A 182 -14.24 -5.40 -0.44
N GLY A 183 -15.04 -4.33 -0.54
CA GLY A 183 -15.56 -3.58 0.61
C GLY A 183 -15.21 -2.10 0.59
N GLU A 184 -15.33 -1.45 1.75
CA GLU A 184 -15.14 0.00 1.89
C GLU A 184 -13.67 0.38 2.06
N SER A 185 -13.16 1.20 1.16
CA SER A 185 -11.80 1.76 1.18
C SER A 185 -11.85 3.25 1.50
N GLU A 186 -11.06 3.69 2.48
CA GLU A 186 -10.92 5.10 2.84
C GLU A 186 -9.85 5.75 1.94
N ILE A 187 -10.28 6.71 1.11
CA ILE A 187 -9.38 7.55 0.33
C ILE A 187 -9.04 8.78 1.18
N THR A 188 -7.76 8.97 1.46
CA THR A 188 -7.24 10.13 2.20
C THR A 188 -6.43 11.02 1.26
N ALA A 189 -6.71 12.31 1.25
CA ALA A 189 -5.88 13.33 0.59
C ALA A 189 -5.34 14.33 1.63
N ILE A 190 -4.07 14.70 1.50
CA ILE A 190 -3.33 15.54 2.46
C ILE A 190 -2.61 16.67 1.72
N PHE A 191 -2.83 17.91 2.16
CA PHE A 191 -2.08 19.09 1.74
C PHE A 191 -1.14 19.58 2.88
N PRO A 192 0.19 19.56 2.69
CA PRO A 192 1.18 20.02 3.66
C PRO A 192 1.44 21.53 3.54
N MET A 193 0.62 22.33 4.22
CA MET A 193 0.75 23.78 4.32
C MET A 193 1.92 24.18 5.23
N GLY A 194 2.56 25.32 4.96
CA GLY A 194 3.59 25.90 5.82
C GLY A 194 5.01 25.77 5.28
N THR A 195 5.97 25.46 6.15
CA THR A 195 7.42 25.45 5.86
C THR A 195 8.12 24.30 6.58
N LEU A 196 9.39 24.02 6.25
CA LEU A 196 10.20 23.00 6.93
C LEU A 196 10.29 23.15 8.47
N ALA A 197 10.10 24.35 9.01
CA ALA A 197 10.12 24.61 10.45
C ALA A 197 8.75 24.42 11.13
N ALA A 198 7.65 24.48 10.36
CA ALA A 198 6.28 24.31 10.83
C ALA A 198 5.39 23.90 9.64
N VAL A 199 5.01 22.63 9.59
CA VAL A 199 4.06 22.07 8.63
C VAL A 199 2.73 21.83 9.33
N ASP A 200 1.64 22.28 8.72
CA ASP A 200 0.27 21.98 9.11
C ASP A 200 -0.38 21.11 8.02
N LEU A 201 -1.13 20.09 8.43
CA LEU A 201 -1.73 19.11 7.53
C LEU A 201 -3.23 19.35 7.40
N ILE A 202 -3.65 19.73 6.19
CA ILE A 202 -5.05 19.76 5.81
C ILE A 202 -5.38 18.39 5.21
N THR A 203 -6.14 17.60 5.95
CA THR A 203 -6.51 16.23 5.57
C THR A 203 -8.00 16.18 5.27
N VAL A 204 -8.36 15.59 4.12
CA VAL A 204 -9.74 15.27 3.76
C VAL A 204 -9.86 13.78 3.47
N LYS A 205 -11.03 13.20 3.78
CA LYS A 205 -11.29 11.76 3.69
C LYS A 205 -12.61 11.48 2.97
N ALA A 206 -12.62 10.46 2.13
CA ALA A 206 -13.79 9.93 1.44
C ALA A 206 -13.82 8.40 1.54
N THR A 207 -14.99 7.79 1.44
CA THR A 207 -15.13 6.32 1.38
C THR A 207 -15.66 5.91 0.01
N ILE A 208 -14.94 5.02 -0.67
CA ILE A 208 -15.43 4.31 -1.86
C ILE A 208 -15.70 2.85 -1.52
N ARG A 209 -16.49 2.16 -2.35
CA ARG A 209 -16.67 0.71 -2.27
C ARG A 209 -16.03 0.00 -3.46
N LEU A 210 -15.07 -0.88 -3.19
CA LEU A 210 -14.56 -1.82 -4.16
C LEU A 210 -15.50 -3.02 -4.25
N THR A 211 -15.76 -3.48 -5.47
CA THR A 211 -16.56 -4.67 -5.76
C THR A 211 -15.84 -5.53 -6.79
N GLY A 212 -15.94 -6.85 -6.67
CA GLY A 212 -15.29 -7.77 -7.58
C GLY A 212 -15.47 -9.26 -7.29
N GLY A 213 -15.75 -9.61 -6.03
CA GLY A 213 -15.75 -11.01 -5.60
C GLY A 213 -14.34 -11.62 -5.60
N PHE A 214 -13.29 -10.81 -5.48
CA PHE A 214 -11.92 -11.34 -5.34
C PHE A 214 -11.76 -11.98 -3.96
N ILE A 215 -11.12 -13.15 -3.93
CA ILE A 215 -10.73 -13.79 -2.66
C ILE A 215 -9.69 -12.92 -1.93
N THR A 216 -9.81 -12.86 -0.61
CA THR A 216 -8.91 -12.09 0.25
C THR A 216 -7.51 -12.71 0.30
N PRO A 217 -6.46 -11.95 0.68
CA PRO A 217 -5.16 -12.50 1.10
C PRO A 217 -5.26 -13.74 2.00
N GLY A 218 -6.13 -13.71 3.02
CA GLY A 218 -6.33 -14.85 3.94
C GLY A 218 -6.97 -16.07 3.27
N GLN A 219 -7.93 -15.86 2.35
CA GLN A 219 -8.56 -16.91 1.56
C GLN A 219 -7.60 -17.50 0.49
N ALA A 220 -6.69 -16.69 -0.07
CA ALA A 220 -5.63 -17.19 -0.94
C ALA A 220 -4.66 -18.10 -0.17
N LEU A 221 -4.26 -17.73 1.05
CA LEU A 221 -3.47 -18.61 1.91
C LEU A 221 -4.24 -19.90 2.26
N ASP A 222 -5.56 -19.84 2.48
CA ASP A 222 -6.39 -21.04 2.68
C ASP A 222 -6.48 -21.94 1.44
N ALA A 223 -6.52 -21.37 0.24
CA ALA A 223 -6.48 -22.12 -1.01
C ALA A 223 -5.13 -22.82 -1.21
N ALA A 224 -4.01 -22.15 -0.92
CA ALA A 224 -2.68 -22.77 -0.93
C ALA A 224 -2.58 -23.92 0.08
N LEU A 225 -3.06 -23.73 1.30
CA LEU A 225 -3.01 -24.75 2.35
C LEU A 225 -4.00 -25.92 2.13
N ALA A 226 -5.01 -25.73 1.27
CA ALA A 226 -5.85 -26.82 0.79
C ALA A 226 -5.14 -27.75 -0.20
N ASP A 227 -4.03 -27.34 -0.80
CA ASP A 227 -3.16 -28.23 -1.57
C ASP A 227 -2.31 -29.11 -0.63
N ASP A 228 -2.47 -30.43 -0.75
CA ASP A 228 -1.77 -31.41 0.09
C ASP A 228 -0.27 -31.49 -0.21
N GLY A 229 0.21 -31.03 -1.37
CA GLY A 229 1.63 -30.89 -1.67
C GLY A 229 2.25 -29.72 -0.92
N PHE A 230 1.64 -28.54 -1.05
CA PHE A 230 2.05 -27.32 -0.36
C PHE A 230 2.00 -27.46 1.16
N ARG A 231 0.87 -27.96 1.71
CA ARG A 231 0.70 -28.05 3.17
C ARG A 231 1.74 -28.95 3.82
N ARG A 232 1.99 -30.14 3.27
CA ARG A 232 3.02 -31.07 3.80
C ARG A 232 4.45 -30.51 3.68
N TRP A 233 4.76 -29.82 2.58
CA TRP A 233 6.05 -29.13 2.43
C TRP A 233 6.21 -28.05 3.51
N LEU A 234 5.18 -27.23 3.74
CA LEU A 234 5.20 -26.16 4.73
C LEU A 234 5.29 -26.72 6.17
N GLU A 235 4.50 -27.75 6.50
CA GLU A 235 4.54 -28.43 7.80
C GLU A 235 5.95 -28.95 8.11
N GLN A 236 6.62 -29.59 7.14
CA GLN A 236 8.01 -30.02 7.29
C GLN A 236 8.96 -28.82 7.50
N ARG A 237 8.91 -27.82 6.62
CA ARG A 237 9.88 -26.71 6.62
C ARG A 237 9.72 -25.76 7.81
N LEU A 238 8.50 -25.58 8.32
CA LEU A 238 8.28 -24.92 9.61
C LEU A 238 9.01 -25.69 10.72
N GLY A 239 8.94 -27.02 10.74
CA GLY A 239 9.72 -27.88 11.64
C GLY A 239 11.22 -27.55 11.68
N GLU A 240 11.78 -27.11 10.56
CA GLU A 240 13.20 -26.83 10.33
C GLU A 240 13.56 -25.31 10.40
N GLU A 241 12.58 -24.41 10.57
CA GLU A 241 12.79 -22.95 10.57
C GLU A 241 13.66 -22.48 11.76
N SER A 242 14.69 -21.67 11.47
CA SER A 242 15.61 -21.12 12.48
C SER A 242 16.17 -19.76 12.07
N ALA A 243 16.81 -19.04 13.00
CA ALA A 243 17.34 -17.69 12.76
C ALA A 243 18.39 -17.60 11.65
N THR A 244 19.08 -18.70 11.33
CA THR A 244 20.06 -18.78 10.22
C THR A 244 19.49 -19.37 8.93
N ALA A 245 18.30 -20.00 9.01
CA ALA A 245 17.53 -20.56 7.90
C ALA A 245 16.05 -20.12 7.98
N PRO A 246 15.77 -18.80 7.92
CA PRO A 246 14.40 -18.29 8.01
C PRO A 246 13.61 -18.66 6.75
N MET A 247 12.28 -18.79 6.90
CA MET A 247 11.39 -18.89 5.76
C MET A 247 11.14 -17.49 5.17
N GLN A 248 11.28 -17.36 3.86
CA GLN A 248 11.01 -16.17 3.06
C GLN A 248 9.97 -16.52 1.98
N GLY A 249 9.58 -15.57 1.13
CA GLY A 249 8.51 -15.81 0.17
C GLY A 249 7.75 -14.55 -0.23
N GLY A 250 6.57 -14.75 -0.79
CA GLY A 250 5.70 -13.70 -1.29
C GLY A 250 4.24 -14.13 -1.37
N LEU A 251 3.34 -13.16 -1.21
CA LEU A 251 1.91 -13.23 -1.48
C LEU A 251 1.58 -12.02 -2.36
N GLY A 252 1.13 -12.26 -3.58
CA GLY A 252 0.80 -11.18 -4.51
C GLY A 252 -0.13 -11.60 -5.64
N THR A 253 -0.69 -10.63 -6.34
CA THR A 253 -1.57 -10.81 -7.50
C THR A 253 -0.85 -10.47 -8.80
N VAL A 254 -0.93 -11.36 -9.78
CA VAL A 254 -0.52 -11.08 -11.17
C VAL A 254 -1.72 -11.37 -12.07
N GLY A 255 -2.23 -10.34 -12.75
CA GLY A 255 -3.45 -10.43 -13.57
C GLY A 255 -4.68 -10.80 -12.74
N ALA A 256 -5.15 -12.04 -12.91
CA ALA A 256 -6.30 -12.63 -12.23
C ALA A 256 -5.93 -13.81 -11.30
N ALA A 257 -4.63 -13.98 -10.96
CA ALA A 257 -4.18 -15.04 -10.05
C ALA A 257 -3.45 -14.46 -8.83
N TRP A 258 -3.73 -15.01 -7.66
CA TRP A 258 -2.85 -14.92 -6.48
C TRP A 258 -1.69 -15.92 -6.62
N TRP A 259 -0.54 -15.54 -6.09
CA TRP A 259 0.70 -16.31 -6.05
C TRP A 259 1.14 -16.40 -4.59
N VAL A 260 1.19 -17.61 -4.04
CA VAL A 260 1.74 -17.92 -2.71
C VAL A 260 3.09 -18.61 -2.92
N THR A 261 4.17 -17.86 -2.77
CA THR A 261 5.55 -18.36 -2.90
C THR A 261 6.18 -18.49 -1.53
N VAL A 262 6.83 -19.62 -1.24
CA VAL A 262 7.55 -19.84 0.01
C VAL A 262 8.91 -20.44 -0.29
N LEU A 263 9.96 -19.84 0.25
CA LEU A 263 11.36 -20.21 0.07
C LEU A 263 11.99 -20.48 1.45
N GLN A 264 12.90 -21.45 1.54
CA GLN A 264 13.75 -21.64 2.72
C GLN A 264 15.21 -21.76 2.29
N LYS A 265 16.07 -20.99 2.96
CA LYS A 265 17.52 -21.10 2.79
C LYS A 265 18.00 -22.36 3.51
N VAL A 266 18.62 -23.28 2.78
CA VAL A 266 19.27 -24.48 3.31
C VAL A 266 20.78 -24.35 3.11
N SER A 267 21.53 -24.41 4.21
CA SER A 267 23.00 -24.39 4.19
C SER A 267 23.57 -25.66 3.57
N GLY A 268 24.56 -25.52 2.71
CA GLY A 268 25.36 -26.62 2.15
C GLY A 268 26.76 -26.67 2.75
N PRO A 269 27.62 -27.59 2.28
CA PRO A 269 29.03 -27.62 2.67
C PRO A 269 29.78 -26.34 2.29
N GLY A 270 30.74 -25.92 3.12
CA GLY A 270 31.68 -24.83 2.81
C GLY A 270 31.03 -23.48 2.53
N ASP A 271 30.18 -23.00 3.46
CA ASP A 271 29.43 -21.72 3.41
C ASP A 271 28.52 -21.51 2.19
N SER A 272 28.36 -22.53 1.34
CA SER A 272 27.35 -22.53 0.28
C SER A 272 25.94 -22.58 0.84
N PHE A 273 24.95 -22.14 0.06
CA PHE A 273 23.54 -22.33 0.37
C PHE A 273 22.73 -22.56 -0.91
N LYS A 274 21.56 -23.18 -0.74
CA LYS A 274 20.51 -23.24 -1.76
C LYS A 274 19.22 -22.67 -1.17
N ALA A 275 18.35 -22.15 -2.03
CA ALA A 275 17.01 -21.72 -1.65
C ALA A 275 16.02 -22.68 -2.30
N TYR A 276 15.43 -23.57 -1.51
CA TYR A 276 14.38 -24.47 -1.98
C TYR A 276 13.01 -23.86 -1.68
N GLY A 277 12.03 -24.07 -2.53
CA GLY A 277 10.73 -23.44 -2.37
C GLY A 277 9.58 -24.13 -3.09
N VAL A 278 8.41 -23.55 -2.89
CA VAL A 278 7.15 -23.91 -3.55
C VAL A 278 6.37 -22.65 -3.90
N THR A 279 5.73 -22.67 -5.05
CA THR A 279 4.85 -21.61 -5.54
C THR A 279 3.49 -22.20 -5.87
N VAL A 280 2.44 -21.74 -5.20
CA VAL A 280 1.05 -22.06 -5.53
C VAL A 280 0.43 -20.87 -6.27
N LYS A 281 -0.17 -21.13 -7.43
CA LYS A 281 -0.99 -20.15 -8.16
C LYS A 281 -2.44 -20.46 -7.90
N ILE A 282 -3.24 -19.45 -7.59
CA ILE A 282 -4.65 -19.57 -7.21
C ILE A 282 -5.45 -18.59 -8.03
N ASP A 283 -6.56 -19.02 -8.62
CA ASP A 283 -7.50 -18.16 -9.31
C ASP A 283 -8.14 -17.17 -8.33
N ALA A 284 -7.99 -15.87 -8.59
CA ALA A 284 -8.35 -14.83 -7.62
C ALA A 284 -9.86 -14.64 -7.46
N LEU A 285 -10.70 -15.16 -8.36
CA LEU A 285 -12.16 -15.05 -8.29
C LEU A 285 -12.80 -16.29 -7.64
N THR A 286 -12.21 -17.47 -7.83
CA THR A 286 -12.80 -18.75 -7.41
C THR A 286 -12.08 -19.42 -6.24
N GLY A 287 -10.86 -19.00 -5.88
CA GLY A 287 -10.06 -19.68 -4.86
C GLY A 287 -9.52 -21.04 -5.30
N LYS A 288 -9.61 -21.38 -6.59
CA LYS A 288 -9.13 -22.66 -7.11
C LYS A 288 -7.62 -22.62 -7.37
N THR A 289 -6.88 -23.60 -6.86
CA THR A 289 -5.48 -23.84 -7.25
C THR A 289 -5.35 -24.07 -8.75
N LEU A 290 -4.53 -23.25 -9.41
CA LEU A 290 -4.20 -23.29 -10.83
C LEU A 290 -2.94 -24.11 -11.10
N SER A 291 -1.90 -23.98 -10.26
CA SER A 291 -0.71 -24.83 -10.29
C SER A 291 0.01 -24.87 -8.94
N PHE A 292 0.79 -25.93 -8.76
CA PHE A 292 1.78 -26.09 -7.70
C PHE A 292 3.13 -26.35 -8.37
N GLU A 293 4.12 -25.51 -8.10
CA GLU A 293 5.44 -25.52 -8.74
C GLU A 293 6.54 -25.56 -7.68
N TYR A 294 7.52 -26.46 -7.84
CA TYR A 294 8.69 -26.54 -6.96
C TYR A 294 9.82 -25.64 -7.46
N VAL A 295 10.49 -24.95 -6.54
CA VAL A 295 11.64 -24.07 -6.82
C VAL A 295 12.91 -24.76 -6.30
N PRO A 296 13.83 -25.21 -7.17
CA PRO A 296 15.01 -26.03 -6.81
C PRO A 296 16.31 -25.25 -6.55
#